data_AF-A0A3D3TT62-F1
#
_entry.id   AF-A0A3D3TT62-F1
#
_cell.length_a   1.000
_cell.length_b   1.000
_cell.length_c   1.000
_cell.angle_alpha   90.00
_cell.angle_beta   90.00
_cell.angle_gamma   90.00
#
_symmetry.space_group_name_H-M   'P 1'
#
loop_
_entity.id
_entity.type
_entity.pdbx_description
1 polymer ?
#
loop_
_entity_poly.entity_id
_entity_poly.type
_entity_poly.pdbx_seq_one_letter_code
_entity_poly.pdbx_strand_id
1 'polypeptide(L)'
;PIIIIIGIVVGFIAIHYSNQIFMGSLSGNSIPSFEGMTTMIVLVTLVLCIPIIILGLYLFPAVILVCEDNSKGVIQCIKESFKLMKGNVWSLFVLYLSFLGWVILCIVPGVVVAIIAVFSFNEMLITILPLIIGISFLWLTPYMNTTFLNFFNEISGYNNKPIYNEINPLN
;
A
#
# COMPACT_ATOMS: atom_id res chain seq x y z
N PRO A 1 -8.59 0.84 19.90
CA PRO A 1 -7.77 1.74 19.05
C PRO A 1 -8.45 2.13 17.73
N ILE A 2 -8.86 1.17 16.88
CA ILE A 2 -9.48 1.46 15.56
C ILE A 2 -10.82 2.19 15.68
N ILE A 3 -11.70 1.76 16.61
CA ILE A 3 -13.00 2.40 16.87
C ILE A 3 -12.83 3.86 17.33
N ILE A 4 -11.80 4.15 18.11
CA ILE A 4 -11.50 5.50 18.60
C ILE A 4 -11.03 6.40 17.44
N ILE A 5 -10.18 5.87 16.55
CA ILE A 5 -9.72 6.57 15.34
C ILE A 5 -10.90 6.88 14.42
N ILE A 6 -11.79 5.91 14.21
CA ILE A 6 -13.02 6.09 13.41
C ILE A 6 -13.92 7.17 14.04
N GLY A 7 -14.11 7.14 15.37
CA GLY A 7 -14.92 8.12 16.09
C GLY A 7 -14.37 9.55 16.00
N ILE A 8 -13.05 9.72 16.14
CA ILE A 8 -12.39 11.03 16.00
C ILE A 8 -12.58 11.58 14.59
N VAL A 9 -12.47 10.73 13.58
CA VAL A 9 -12.58 11.13 12.17
C VAL A 9 -14.01 11.52 11.82
N VAL A 10 -14.98 10.70 12.22
CA VAL A 10 -16.41 11.01 12.03
C VAL A 10 -16.76 12.33 12.73
N GLY A 11 -16.22 12.57 13.93
CA GLY A 11 -16.39 13.83 14.64
C GLY A 11 -15.80 15.04 13.90
N PHE A 12 -14.58 14.92 13.38
CA PHE A 12 -13.93 16.00 12.62
C PHE A 12 -14.68 16.32 11.31
N ILE A 13 -15.15 15.29 10.60
CA ILE A 13 -15.97 15.43 9.39
C ILE A 13 -17.30 16.12 9.70
N ALA A 14 -17.98 15.72 10.78
CA ALA A 14 -19.26 16.30 11.18
C ALA A 14 -19.13 17.78 11.54
N ILE A 15 -18.06 18.17 12.24
CA ILE A 15 -17.77 19.57 12.59
C ILE A 15 -17.45 20.38 11.33
N HIS A 16 -16.65 19.84 10.40
CA HIS A 16 -16.30 20.55 9.18
C HIS A 16 -17.52 20.73 8.26
N TYR A 17 -18.37 19.71 8.14
CA TYR A 17 -19.60 19.77 7.35
C TYR A 17 -20.62 20.75 7.94
N SER A 18 -20.81 20.75 9.26
CA SER A 18 -21.72 21.70 9.93
C SER A 18 -21.24 23.15 9.79
N ASN A 19 -19.93 23.39 9.90
CA ASN A 19 -19.33 24.71 9.68
C ASN A 19 -19.56 25.20 8.24
N GLN A 20 -19.49 24.32 7.23
CA GLN A 20 -19.74 24.72 5.85
C GLN A 20 -21.21 25.01 5.56
N ILE A 21 -22.15 24.22 6.10
CA ILE A 21 -23.59 24.52 6.00
C ILE A 21 -23.91 25.85 6.69
N PHE A 22 -23.33 26.08 7.88
CA PHE A 22 -23.53 27.31 8.63
C PHE A 22 -23.01 28.54 7.88
N MET A 23 -21.79 28.48 7.34
CA MET A 23 -21.21 29.56 6.53
C MET A 23 -21.96 29.77 5.21
N GLY A 24 -22.40 28.68 4.56
CA GLY A 24 -23.25 28.73 3.36
C GLY A 24 -24.58 29.46 3.63
N SER A 25 -25.23 29.13 4.76
CA SER A 25 -26.47 29.79 5.21
C SER A 25 -26.30 31.28 5.51
N LEU A 26 -25.13 31.73 5.99
CA LEU A 26 -24.82 33.14 6.18
C LEU A 26 -24.61 33.88 4.85
N SER A 27 -24.07 33.18 3.84
CA SER A 27 -23.78 33.74 2.51
C SER A 27 -24.99 33.75 1.54
N GLY A 28 -26.15 33.24 1.95
CA GLY A 28 -27.35 33.14 1.11
C GLY A 28 -27.34 31.98 0.11
N ASN A 29 -26.31 31.12 0.13
CA ASN A 29 -26.18 29.93 -0.71
C ASN A 29 -26.51 28.67 0.10
N SER A 30 -27.67 28.05 -0.17
CA SER A 30 -28.16 26.88 0.56
C SER A 30 -27.55 25.54 0.14
N ILE A 31 -26.67 25.53 -0.87
CA ILE A 31 -26.09 24.33 -1.47
C ILE A 31 -24.62 24.25 -1.04
N PRO A 32 -24.14 23.15 -0.44
CA PRO A 32 -22.71 22.96 -0.21
C PRO A 32 -21.98 23.06 -1.55
N SER A 33 -20.97 23.92 -1.62
CA SER A 33 -20.17 24.08 -2.84
C SER A 33 -19.53 22.76 -3.25
N PHE A 34 -19.31 22.56 -4.55
CA PHE A 34 -18.60 21.39 -5.09
C PHE A 34 -17.22 21.17 -4.40
N GLU A 35 -16.59 22.27 -3.99
CA GLU A 35 -15.36 22.30 -3.20
C GLU A 35 -15.52 21.69 -1.79
N GLY A 36 -16.68 21.88 -1.15
CA GLY A 36 -17.01 21.26 0.13
C GLY A 36 -17.19 19.74 0.04
N MET A 37 -17.83 19.25 -1.01
CA MET A 37 -18.04 17.80 -1.21
C MET A 37 -16.74 17.07 -1.53
N THR A 38 -15.86 17.68 -2.34
CA THR A 38 -14.56 17.10 -2.71
C THR A 38 -13.61 17.01 -1.52
N THR A 39 -13.54 18.05 -0.68
CA THR A 39 -12.72 18.04 0.55
C THR A 39 -13.17 16.96 1.55
N MET A 40 -14.48 16.70 1.69
CA MET A 40 -14.99 15.61 2.53
C MET A 40 -14.56 14.24 2.02
N ILE A 41 -14.67 13.99 0.71
CA ILE A 41 -14.29 12.71 0.09
C ILE A 41 -12.79 12.44 0.26
N VAL A 42 -11.95 13.47 0.13
CA VAL A 42 -10.50 13.35 0.32
C VAL A 42 -10.16 13.02 1.77
N LEU A 43 -10.77 13.70 2.75
CA LEU A 43 -10.55 13.42 4.17
C LEU A 43 -10.98 12.01 4.57
N VAL A 44 -12.15 11.55 4.11
CA VAL A 44 -12.65 10.19 4.36
C VAL A 44 -11.69 9.15 3.79
N THR A 45 -11.27 9.34 2.53
CA THR A 45 -10.33 8.43 1.86
C THR A 45 -8.99 8.37 2.60
N LEU A 46 -8.45 9.52 3.01
CA LEU A 46 -7.17 9.60 3.72
C LEU A 46 -7.23 8.86 5.07
N VAL A 47 -8.33 9.02 5.81
CA VAL A 47 -8.49 8.32 7.09
C VAL A 47 -8.60 6.82 6.88
N LEU A 48 -9.41 6.37 5.91
CA LEU A 48 -9.57 4.94 5.62
C LEU A 48 -8.30 4.31 5.09
N CYS A 49 -7.38 5.10 4.53
CA CYS A 49 -6.08 4.63 4.07
C CYS A 49 -5.26 4.00 5.20
N ILE A 50 -5.26 4.61 6.40
CA ILE A 50 -4.48 4.14 7.55
C ILE A 50 -4.87 2.70 7.98
N PRO A 51 -6.14 2.37 8.29
CA PRO A 51 -6.53 1.02 8.67
C PRO A 51 -6.39 0.03 7.51
N ILE A 52 -6.56 0.46 6.26
CA ILE A 52 -6.33 -0.40 5.08
C ILE A 52 -4.87 -0.79 4.97
N ILE A 53 -3.94 0.15 5.14
CA ILE A 53 -2.50 -0.12 5.11
C ILE A 53 -2.13 -1.07 6.25
N ILE A 54 -2.59 -0.80 7.49
CA ILE A 54 -2.31 -1.66 8.64
C ILE A 54 -2.86 -3.08 8.41
N LEU A 55 -4.10 -3.21 7.93
CA LEU A 55 -4.70 -4.51 7.65
C LEU A 55 -3.95 -5.26 6.53
N GLY A 56 -3.54 -4.54 5.48
CA GLY A 56 -2.73 -5.09 4.39
C GLY A 56 -1.39 -5.65 4.88
N LEU A 57 -0.72 -4.93 5.79
CA LEU A 57 0.48 -5.44 6.46
C LEU A 57 0.17 -6.76 7.18
N TYR A 58 -0.89 -6.80 8.01
CA TYR A 58 -1.29 -7.99 8.78
C TYR A 58 -1.72 -9.20 7.93
N LEU A 59 -2.19 -8.97 6.70
CA LEU A 59 -2.71 -10.00 5.82
C LEU A 59 -1.68 -10.53 4.82
N PHE A 60 -0.54 -9.86 4.66
CA PHE A 60 0.51 -10.26 3.72
C PHE A 60 0.94 -11.74 3.89
N PRO A 61 1.27 -12.23 5.11
CA PRO A 61 1.61 -13.63 5.33
C PRO A 61 0.46 -14.61 5.07
N ALA A 62 -0.80 -14.17 5.22
CA ALA A 62 -1.97 -15.02 5.01
C ALA A 62 -2.06 -15.50 3.55
N VAL A 63 -1.71 -14.64 2.59
CA VAL A 63 -1.72 -14.98 1.16
C VAL A 63 -0.70 -16.09 0.88
N ILE A 64 0.50 -16.00 1.49
CA ILE A 64 1.55 -17.01 1.33
C ILE A 64 1.11 -18.35 1.97
N LEU A 65 0.57 -18.31 3.19
CA LEU A 65 0.07 -19.51 3.89
C LEU A 65 -1.02 -20.27 3.12
N VAL A 66 -1.91 -19.56 2.43
CA VAL A 66 -2.95 -20.18 1.59
C VAL A 66 -2.34 -20.86 0.36
N CYS A 67 -1.26 -20.29 -0.21
CA CYS A 67 -0.55 -20.89 -1.33
C CYS A 67 0.27 -22.11 -0.92
N GLU A 68 0.86 -22.11 0.28
CA GLU A 68 1.69 -23.21 0.79
C GLU A 68 0.86 -24.40 1.31
N ASP A 69 -0.29 -24.14 1.96
CA ASP A 69 -1.13 -25.18 2.56
C ASP A 69 -2.61 -25.00 2.21
N ASN A 70 -3.00 -25.55 1.06
CA ASN A 70 -4.38 -25.55 0.57
C ASN A 70 -5.31 -26.51 1.36
N SER A 71 -4.80 -27.19 2.39
CA SER A 71 -5.63 -28.04 3.28
C SER A 71 -6.23 -27.25 4.45
N LYS A 72 -5.63 -26.10 4.79
CA LYS A 72 -6.12 -25.19 5.84
C LYS A 72 -7.18 -24.24 5.28
N GLY A 73 -8.26 -24.03 6.04
CA GLY A 73 -9.29 -23.07 5.65
C GLY A 73 -8.79 -21.62 5.68
N VAL A 74 -9.32 -20.75 4.82
CA VAL A 74 -8.92 -19.33 4.68
C VAL A 74 -8.89 -18.59 6.03
N ILE A 75 -9.90 -18.81 6.88
CA ILE A 75 -10.00 -18.18 8.21
C ILE A 75 -8.87 -18.64 9.14
N GLN A 76 -8.42 -19.88 9.01
CA GLN A 76 -7.31 -20.42 9.79
C GLN A 76 -5.99 -19.78 9.37
N CYS A 77 -5.75 -19.64 8.06
CA CYS A 77 -4.57 -18.94 7.53
C CYS A 77 -4.53 -17.48 7.97
N ILE A 78 -5.67 -16.79 7.98
CA ILE A 78 -5.77 -15.41 8.47
C ILE A 78 -5.43 -15.33 9.97
N LYS A 79 -5.98 -16.22 10.80
CA LYS A 79 -5.66 -16.25 12.24
C LYS A 79 -4.19 -16.53 12.50
N GLU A 80 -3.60 -17.43 11.72
CA GLU A 80 -2.17 -17.75 11.78
C GLU A 80 -1.31 -16.54 11.37
N SER A 81 -1.67 -15.84 10.29
CA SER A 81 -1.02 -14.59 9.85
C SER A 81 -1.00 -13.52 10.95
N PHE A 82 -2.15 -13.27 11.59
CA PHE A 82 -2.23 -12.32 12.71
C PHE A 82 -1.34 -12.72 13.88
N LYS A 83 -1.21 -14.03 14.15
CA LYS A 83 -0.34 -14.56 15.22
C LYS A 83 1.14 -14.39 14.88
N LEU A 84 1.54 -14.71 13.65
CA LEU A 84 2.93 -14.58 13.17
C LEU A 84 3.40 -13.12 13.15
N MET A 85 2.49 -12.20 12.88
CA MET A 85 2.82 -10.77 12.81
C MET A 85 2.86 -10.05 14.15
N LYS A 86 2.32 -10.65 15.21
CA LYS A 86 2.35 -10.06 16.55
C LYS A 86 3.80 -9.99 17.07
N GLY A 87 4.36 -8.78 17.07
CA GLY A 87 5.74 -8.51 17.47
C GLY A 87 6.65 -8.13 16.31
N ASN A 88 6.29 -8.48 15.07
CA ASN A 88 7.13 -8.30 13.88
C ASN A 88 6.60 -7.25 12.89
N VAL A 89 5.43 -6.64 13.15
CA VAL A 89 4.82 -5.62 12.27
C VAL A 89 5.75 -4.44 12.02
N TRP A 90 6.49 -4.00 13.04
CA TRP A 90 7.42 -2.89 12.90
C TRP A 90 8.57 -3.21 11.94
N SER A 91 9.11 -4.42 12.02
CA SER A 91 10.15 -4.89 11.10
C SER A 91 9.64 -4.91 9.65
N LEU A 92 8.40 -5.34 9.43
CA LEU A 92 7.77 -5.28 8.11
C LEU A 92 7.58 -3.83 7.63
N PHE A 93 7.15 -2.91 8.51
CA PHE A 93 7.03 -1.49 8.16
C PHE A 93 8.37 -0.86 7.77
N VAL A 94 9.43 -1.15 8.52
CA VAL A 94 10.80 -0.72 8.19
C VAL A 94 11.27 -1.34 6.87
N LEU A 95 10.89 -2.60 6.60
CA LEU A 95 11.17 -3.25 5.33
C LEU A 95 10.50 -2.51 4.16
N TYR A 96 9.22 -2.13 4.29
CA TYR A 96 8.55 -1.26 3.31
C TYR A 96 9.24 0.09 3.14
N LEU A 97 9.68 0.73 4.23
CA LEU A 97 10.44 1.98 4.18
C LEU A 97 11.78 1.83 3.43
N SER A 98 12.46 0.70 3.59
CA SER A 98 13.71 0.43 2.87
C SER A 98 13.51 0.41 1.35
N PHE A 99 12.36 -0.11 0.90
CA PHE A 99 12.00 -0.15 -0.51
C PHE A 99 11.49 1.20 -1.06
N LEU A 100 10.99 2.09 -0.20
CA LEU A 100 10.54 3.41 -0.64
C LEU A 100 11.67 4.21 -1.31
N GLY A 101 12.91 4.09 -0.80
CA GLY A 101 14.08 4.70 -1.42
C GLY A 101 14.36 4.17 -2.82
N TRP A 102 14.21 2.86 -3.03
CA TRP A 102 14.36 2.23 -4.34
C TRP A 102 13.25 2.65 -5.31
N VAL A 103 12.01 2.77 -4.84
CA VAL A 103 10.89 3.28 -5.65
C VAL A 103 11.16 4.71 -6.11
N ILE A 104 11.65 5.58 -5.21
CA ILE A 104 12.04 6.94 -5.57
C ILE A 104 13.14 6.91 -6.63
N LEU A 105 14.16 6.06 -6.45
CA LEU A 105 15.26 5.91 -7.41
C LEU A 105 14.78 5.46 -8.80
N CYS A 106 13.81 4.55 -8.89
CA CYS A 106 13.22 4.10 -10.15
C CYS A 106 12.42 5.20 -10.88
N ILE A 107 11.91 6.19 -10.15
CA ILE A 107 11.12 7.30 -10.71
C ILE A 107 12.02 8.41 -11.27
N VAL A 108 13.23 8.61 -10.71
CA VAL A 108 14.14 9.70 -11.12
C VAL A 108 14.37 9.76 -12.64
N PRO A 109 14.70 8.66 -13.35
CA PRO A 109 14.91 8.71 -14.80
C PRO A 109 13.66 9.14 -15.56
N GLY A 110 12.48 8.68 -15.11
CA GLY A 110 11.21 9.07 -15.71
C GLY A 110 10.93 10.57 -15.54
N VAL A 111 11.19 11.12 -14.36
CA VAL A 111 11.01 12.56 -14.11
C VAL A 111 11.95 13.39 -14.98
N VAL A 112 13.21 13.00 -15.13
CA VAL A 112 14.16 13.71 -16.01
C VAL A 112 13.68 13.74 -17.46
N VAL A 113 13.21 12.61 -17.98
CA VAL A 113 12.67 12.51 -19.35
C VAL A 113 11.39 13.33 -19.50
N ALA A 114 10.50 13.30 -18.50
CA ALA A 114 9.29 14.10 -18.50
C ALA A 114 9.60 15.61 -18.57
N ILE A 115 10.59 16.08 -17.80
CA ILE A 115 11.03 17.49 -17.83
C ILE A 115 11.56 17.85 -19.23
N ILE A 116 12.43 17.02 -19.81
CA ILE A 116 12.98 17.25 -21.17
C ILE A 116 11.87 17.29 -22.22
N ALA A 117 10.88 16.39 -22.12
CA ALA A 117 9.75 16.31 -23.03
C ALA A 117 8.90 17.60 -23.02
N VAL A 118 8.66 18.16 -21.83
CA VAL A 118 7.91 19.42 -21.65
C VAL A 118 8.64 20.59 -22.29
N PHE A 119 9.96 20.71 -22.11
CA PHE A 119 10.74 21.80 -22.72
C PHE A 119 10.89 21.67 -24.23
N SER A 120 10.87 20.45 -24.76
CA SER A 120 11.11 20.18 -26.18
C SER A 120 9.83 20.08 -27.02
N PHE A 121 8.64 20.22 -26.40
CA PHE A 121 7.32 20.01 -27.02
C PHE A 121 7.24 18.71 -27.85
N ASN A 122 7.87 17.64 -27.35
CA ASN A 122 7.98 16.38 -28.08
C ASN A 122 7.07 15.29 -27.48
N GLU A 123 5.92 15.08 -28.11
CA GLU A 123 4.91 14.07 -27.74
C GLU A 123 5.43 12.62 -27.79
N MET A 124 6.45 12.34 -28.62
CA MET A 124 7.08 11.02 -28.71
C MET A 124 7.81 10.63 -27.42
N LEU A 125 8.34 11.61 -26.67
CA LEU A 125 9.04 11.34 -25.41
C LEU A 125 8.06 10.94 -24.28
N ILE A 126 6.85 11.50 -24.29
CA ILE A 126 5.79 11.17 -23.34
C ILE A 126 5.31 9.73 -23.55
N THR A 127 5.30 9.24 -24.78
CA THR A 127 4.87 7.88 -25.11
C THR A 127 5.88 6.80 -24.72
N ILE A 128 7.18 7.10 -24.72
CA ILE A 128 8.23 6.15 -24.28
C ILE A 128 8.46 6.17 -22.76
N LEU A 129 7.98 7.20 -22.04
CA LEU A 129 8.14 7.35 -20.60
C LEU A 129 7.65 6.13 -19.78
N PRO A 130 6.49 5.52 -20.07
CA PRO A 130 6.03 4.32 -19.35
C PRO A 130 6.95 3.12 -19.53
N LEU A 131 7.63 3.00 -20.68
CA LEU A 131 8.57 1.92 -20.95
C LEU A 131 9.83 2.06 -20.10
N ILE A 132 10.34 3.29 -19.95
CA ILE A 132 11.53 3.60 -19.14
C ILE A 132 11.26 3.33 -17.66
N ILE A 133 10.09 3.75 -17.17
CA ILE A 133 9.67 3.47 -15.79
C ILE A 133 9.45 1.95 -15.62
N GLY A 134 8.75 1.32 -16.54
CA GLY A 134 8.48 -0.13 -16.52
C GLY A 134 9.77 -0.97 -16.48
N ILE A 135 10.78 -0.61 -17.28
CA ILE A 135 12.08 -1.32 -17.26
C ILE A 135 12.79 -1.15 -15.91
N SER A 136 12.63 0.01 -15.27
CA SER A 136 13.24 0.31 -13.97
C SER A 136 12.59 -0.51 -12.83
N PHE A 137 11.27 -0.73 -12.90
CA PHE A 137 10.55 -1.56 -11.93
C PHE A 137 10.72 -3.07 -12.13
N LEU A 138 11.18 -3.50 -13.31
CA LEU A 138 11.35 -4.91 -13.66
C LEU A 138 12.31 -5.64 -12.73
N TRP A 139 13.37 -4.97 -12.27
CA TRP A 139 14.31 -5.55 -11.30
C TRP A 139 13.87 -5.33 -9.85
N LEU A 140 13.22 -4.21 -9.56
CA LEU A 140 12.78 -3.94 -8.19
C LEU A 140 11.73 -4.94 -7.71
N THR A 141 10.81 -5.35 -8.58
CA THR A 141 9.71 -6.27 -8.25
C THR A 141 10.17 -7.65 -7.74
N PRO A 142 11.01 -8.42 -8.46
CA PRO A 142 11.49 -9.70 -7.97
C PRO A 142 12.32 -9.54 -6.70
N TYR A 143 13.12 -8.48 -6.59
CA TYR A 143 13.91 -8.19 -5.39
C TYR A 143 13.03 -7.95 -4.15
N MET A 144 11.96 -7.15 -4.30
CA MET A 144 10.96 -6.93 -3.25
C MET A 144 10.28 -8.24 -2.85
N ASN A 145 9.78 -9.00 -3.83
CA ASN A 145 9.07 -10.25 -3.58
C ASN A 145 9.94 -11.29 -2.86
N THR A 146 11.20 -11.46 -3.28
CA THR A 146 12.14 -12.37 -2.61
C THR A 146 12.44 -11.94 -1.17
N THR A 147 12.59 -10.63 -0.93
CA THR A 147 12.89 -10.12 0.41
C THR A 147 11.69 -10.28 1.35
N PHE A 148 10.48 -10.03 0.85
CA PHE A 148 9.26 -10.26 1.62
C PHE A 148 9.01 -11.74 1.92
N LEU A 149 9.36 -12.64 0.98
CA LEU A 149 9.30 -14.08 1.21
C LEU A 149 10.33 -14.53 2.25
N ASN A 150 11.54 -13.98 2.21
CA ASN A 150 12.56 -14.27 3.20
C ASN A 150 12.15 -13.79 4.60
N PHE A 151 11.56 -12.60 4.70
CA PHE A 151 10.96 -12.12 5.94
C PHE A 151 9.86 -13.05 6.45
N PHE A 152 8.99 -13.54 5.55
CA PHE A 152 7.98 -14.53 5.90
C PHE A 152 8.59 -15.83 6.47
N ASN A 153 9.62 -16.37 5.82
CA ASN A 153 10.32 -17.58 6.29
C ASN A 153 10.97 -17.41 7.66
N GLU A 154 11.49 -16.21 7.93
CA GLU A 154 12.08 -15.86 9.23
C GLU A 154 11.01 -15.86 10.34
N ILE A 155 9.85 -15.23 10.11
CA ILE A 155 8.79 -15.15 11.12
C ILE A 155 7.99 -16.45 11.26
N SER A 156 7.91 -17.27 10.22
CA SER A 156 7.23 -18.58 10.25
C SER A 156 8.10 -19.69 10.84
N GLY A 157 9.41 -19.45 10.99
CA GLY A 157 10.37 -20.44 11.46
C GLY A 157 10.78 -21.46 10.39
N TYR A 158 10.54 -21.16 9.11
CA TYR A 158 10.87 -22.03 7.98
C TYR A 158 12.38 -22.13 7.68
N ASN A 159 13.22 -21.25 8.25
CA ASN A 159 14.69 -21.20 8.07
C ASN A 159 15.46 -22.51 8.38
N ASN A 160 14.81 -23.56 8.91
CA ASN A 160 15.42 -24.87 9.16
C ASN A 160 15.13 -25.93 8.06
N LYS A 161 14.46 -25.56 6.96
CA LYS A 161 14.26 -26.46 5.81
C LYS A 161 14.89 -25.87 4.55
N PRO A 162 15.95 -26.48 4.00
CA PRO A 162 16.54 -25.99 2.75
C PRO A 162 15.61 -26.23 1.55
N ILE A 163 15.40 -25.19 0.75
CA ILE A 163 14.51 -25.16 -0.44
C ILE A 163 14.90 -26.21 -1.50
N TYR A 164 16.15 -26.69 -1.54
CA TYR A 164 16.58 -27.68 -2.54
C TYR A 164 16.08 -29.11 -2.28
N ASN A 165 15.46 -29.40 -1.12
CA ASN A 165 14.94 -30.73 -0.83
C ASN A 165 13.53 -31.00 -1.39
N GLU A 166 12.85 -29.98 -1.92
CA GLU A 166 11.54 -30.12 -2.57
C GLU A 166 11.62 -30.14 -4.11
N ILE A 167 12.82 -29.97 -4.68
CA ILE A 167 13.05 -30.23 -6.10
C ILE A 167 13.15 -31.76 -6.26
N ASN A 168 12.01 -32.43 -6.27
CA ASN A 168 11.95 -33.79 -6.76
C ASN A 168 12.43 -33.74 -8.23
N PRO A 169 13.54 -34.41 -8.61
CA PRO A 169 13.95 -34.42 -10.01
C PRO A 169 12.77 -34.97 -10.81
N LEU A 170 12.34 -34.20 -11.81
CA LEU A 170 11.28 -34.57 -12.74
C LEU A 170 11.61 -35.97 -13.30
N ASN A 171 10.84 -36.96 -12.83
CA ASN A 171 10.69 -38.28 -13.45
C ASN A 171 9.73 -38.11 -14.62
#